data_AF-A0A0N4VTA9-F1
#
_entry.id   AF-A0A0N4VTA9-F1
#
_cell.length_a   1.000
_cell.length_b   1.000
_cell.length_c   1.000
_cell.angle_alpha   90.00
_cell.angle_beta   90.00
_cell.angle_gamma   90.00
#
_symmetry.space_group_name_H-M   'P 1'
#
loop_
_entity.id
_entity.type
_entity.pdbx_description
1 polymer ?
#
loop_
_entity_poly.entity_id
_entity_poly.type
_entity_poly.pdbx_seq_one_letter_code
_entity_poly.pdbx_strand_id
1 'polypeptide(L)'
;MECTSRFKSELCAPPTKSVTCENGGYPHPLNCQKCVCPRGYSGVRCTERPDNGCGSTVTASPEWKNLTDSIGDKDSFSTRVDFSTCNYWIQVSIPFTIGPHCGELSCGHSTQFKFIIQKPEKYSPNGTEIEVEILKIYNQYDTDGCPYAGVEIKTNKNQQLTGYRFCSPFAKGITLRSYTNRVPIITYNRAHLTKVVLRYRSVDPSQPRPTYQTVKPFPTTTVATTPTTTTSTSAIMDFRKSGRRCVDQPK
;
A
#
# COMPACT_ATOMS: atom_id res chain seq x y z
N MET A 1 6.23 -31.00 -23.97
CA MET A 1 6.73 -31.01 -22.58
C MET A 1 5.86 -30.04 -21.79
N GLU A 2 4.85 -30.57 -21.12
CA GLU A 2 4.02 -29.79 -20.20
C GLU A 2 4.81 -29.55 -18.93
N CYS A 3 4.98 -28.28 -18.54
CA CYS A 3 5.23 -27.96 -17.14
C CYS A 3 3.94 -28.24 -16.36
N THR A 4 3.67 -29.51 -16.06
CA THR A 4 2.60 -29.87 -15.12
C THR A 4 2.92 -29.21 -13.78
N SER A 5 1.98 -28.40 -13.30
CA SER A 5 2.03 -27.57 -12.10
C SER A 5 2.07 -28.38 -10.77
N ARG A 6 2.99 -29.34 -10.64
CA ARG A 6 3.20 -30.16 -9.43
C ARG A 6 4.02 -29.48 -8.34
N PHE A 7 3.85 -28.16 -8.14
CA PHE A 7 4.55 -27.42 -7.07
C PHE A 7 3.62 -26.54 -6.24
N LYS A 8 2.32 -26.89 -6.17
CA LYS A 8 1.34 -26.05 -5.48
C LYS A 8 0.23 -26.85 -4.79
N SER A 9 0.56 -27.71 -3.81
CA SER A 9 -0.45 -28.12 -2.80
C SER A 9 -0.01 -29.06 -1.67
N GLU A 10 1.19 -29.66 -1.62
CA GLU A 10 1.43 -30.75 -0.65
C GLU A 10 1.97 -30.34 0.73
N LEU A 11 2.48 -29.12 0.90
CA LEU A 11 3.14 -28.71 2.16
C LEU A 11 2.17 -28.41 3.32
N CYS A 12 0.93 -28.02 3.02
CA CYS A 12 -0.14 -27.83 4.01
C CYS A 12 -1.42 -28.56 3.56
N ALA A 13 -1.27 -29.77 3.06
CA ALA A 13 -2.40 -30.62 2.71
C ALA A 13 -3.10 -31.17 3.98
N PRO A 14 -4.39 -31.49 3.89
CA PRO A 14 -5.10 -32.21 4.95
C PRO A 14 -4.34 -33.51 5.31
N PRO A 15 -4.29 -33.92 6.58
CA PRO A 15 -5.26 -33.65 7.65
C PRO A 15 -4.94 -32.43 8.54
N THR A 16 -3.88 -31.69 8.25
CA THR A 16 -3.48 -30.54 9.08
C THR A 16 -4.43 -29.35 8.82
N LYS A 17 -5.11 -28.86 9.87
CA LYS A 17 -5.98 -27.68 9.78
C LYS A 17 -5.12 -26.43 9.63
N SER A 18 -4.84 -26.05 8.38
CA SER A 18 -4.06 -24.85 8.07
C SER A 18 -4.78 -23.57 8.53
N VAL A 19 -4.01 -22.58 8.96
CA VAL A 19 -4.50 -21.25 9.34
C VAL A 19 -5.17 -20.54 8.17
N THR A 20 -6.26 -19.83 8.44
CA THR A 20 -6.89 -18.94 7.47
C THR A 20 -6.16 -17.59 7.46
N CYS A 21 -5.57 -17.24 6.33
CA CYS A 21 -4.86 -15.98 6.13
C CYS A 21 -5.79 -14.91 5.58
N GLU A 22 -5.66 -13.68 6.10
CA GLU A 22 -6.44 -12.51 5.68
C GLU A 22 -5.57 -11.56 4.84
N ASN A 23 -6.19 -10.51 4.28
CA ASN A 23 -5.49 -9.41 3.58
C ASN A 23 -4.51 -9.87 2.48
N GLY A 24 -4.81 -11.00 1.83
CA GLY A 24 -3.98 -11.56 0.77
C GLY A 24 -2.81 -12.42 1.25
N GLY A 25 -2.68 -12.72 2.55
CA GLY A 25 -1.69 -13.68 3.03
C GLY A 25 -1.90 -15.09 2.50
N TYR A 26 -0.86 -15.92 2.58
CA TYR A 26 -0.93 -17.34 2.26
C TYR A 26 -0.25 -18.18 3.36
N PRO A 27 -0.66 -19.45 3.57
CA PRO A 27 -0.06 -20.30 4.59
C PRO A 27 1.44 -20.45 4.39
N HIS A 28 2.21 -20.38 5.48
CA HIS A 28 3.66 -20.53 5.43
C HIS A 28 4.03 -21.97 5.06
N PRO A 29 4.92 -22.19 4.07
CA PRO A 29 5.19 -23.53 3.52
C PRO A 29 5.79 -24.52 4.53
N LEU A 30 6.45 -24.02 5.58
CA LEU A 30 7.04 -24.86 6.64
C LEU A 30 6.28 -24.79 7.98
N ASN A 31 5.24 -23.95 8.07
CA ASN A 31 4.48 -23.77 9.31
C ASN A 31 3.02 -23.43 8.98
N CYS A 32 2.18 -24.45 8.85
CA CYS A 32 0.79 -24.30 8.44
C CYS A 32 -0.09 -23.54 9.45
N GLN A 33 0.42 -23.21 10.64
CA GLN A 33 -0.26 -22.39 11.64
C GLN A 33 0.05 -20.89 11.53
N LYS A 34 0.91 -20.48 10.59
CA LYS A 34 1.30 -19.08 10.38
C LYS A 34 1.15 -18.70 8.91
N CYS A 35 0.82 -17.44 8.65
CA CYS A 35 0.77 -16.87 7.31
C CYS A 35 2.06 -16.14 6.93
N VAL A 36 2.40 -16.17 5.64
CA VAL A 36 3.27 -15.18 5.00
C VAL A 36 2.42 -13.99 4.58
N CYS A 37 2.79 -12.80 5.05
CA CYS A 37 1.96 -11.61 4.90
C CYS A 37 2.48 -10.64 3.83
N PRO A 38 1.59 -10.02 3.05
CA PRO A 38 1.99 -8.91 2.19
C PRO A 38 2.54 -7.73 3.00
N ARG A 39 3.41 -6.93 2.37
CA ARG A 39 4.00 -5.74 3.00
C ARG A 39 2.92 -4.81 3.56
N GLY A 40 3.10 -4.34 4.78
CA GLY A 40 2.11 -3.55 5.52
C GLY A 40 1.13 -4.37 6.39
N TYR A 41 1.24 -5.70 6.39
CA TYR A 41 0.49 -6.61 7.26
C TYR A 41 1.43 -7.57 8.01
N SER A 42 1.02 -7.97 9.21
CA SER A 42 1.75 -8.84 10.13
C SER A 42 0.79 -9.69 10.96
N GLY A 43 1.34 -10.46 11.89
CA GLY A 43 0.61 -11.36 12.76
C GLY A 43 0.43 -12.74 12.15
N VAL A 44 -0.16 -13.65 12.94
CA VAL A 44 -0.36 -15.04 12.53
C VAL A 44 -1.26 -15.15 11.30
N ARG A 45 -2.23 -14.24 11.18
CA ARG A 45 -3.26 -14.23 10.12
C ARG A 45 -3.16 -13.03 9.17
N CYS A 46 -2.10 -12.23 9.22
CA CYS A 46 -1.98 -10.98 8.45
C CYS A 46 -3.05 -9.93 8.79
N THR A 47 -3.54 -9.94 10.04
CA THR A 47 -4.58 -9.03 10.55
C THR A 47 -4.02 -7.92 11.44
N GLU A 48 -2.71 -7.92 11.67
CA GLU A 48 -2.01 -6.98 12.54
C GLU A 48 -1.11 -6.04 11.73
N ARG A 49 -0.83 -4.86 12.28
CA ARG A 49 0.08 -3.90 11.67
C ARG A 49 1.50 -4.34 12.01
N PRO A 50 2.45 -4.41 11.06
CA PRO A 50 3.85 -4.61 11.38
C PRO A 50 4.31 -3.51 12.34
N ASP A 51 4.89 -3.91 13.46
CA ASP A 51 5.52 -2.98 14.39
C ASP A 51 7.03 -3.16 14.33
N ASN A 52 7.70 -2.17 13.78
CA ASN A 52 9.14 -2.16 13.58
C ASN A 52 9.78 -0.94 14.26
N GLY A 53 9.14 -0.43 15.32
CA GLY A 53 9.62 0.68 16.13
C GLY A 53 9.00 2.04 15.79
N CYS A 54 8.18 2.13 14.74
CA CYS A 54 7.46 3.36 14.38
C CYS A 54 6.20 3.09 13.56
N GLY A 55 5.39 4.14 13.40
CA GLY A 55 4.10 4.10 12.73
C GLY A 55 2.92 3.96 13.70
N SER A 56 1.70 4.12 13.19
CA SER A 56 0.48 4.07 14.00
C SER A 56 -0.77 3.78 13.18
N THR A 57 -1.85 3.40 13.86
CA THR A 57 -3.17 3.22 13.22
C THR A 57 -4.03 4.46 13.42
N VAL A 58 -4.24 5.22 12.36
CA VAL A 58 -5.02 6.46 12.35
C VAL A 58 -6.43 6.24 11.82
N THR A 59 -7.35 7.09 12.27
CA THR A 59 -8.77 6.99 11.93
C THR A 59 -9.15 8.01 10.87
N ALA A 60 -9.65 7.53 9.73
CA ALA A 60 -10.22 8.38 8.69
C ALA A 60 -11.61 8.89 9.09
N SER A 61 -11.85 10.17 8.79
CA SER A 61 -13.14 10.88 8.91
C SER A 61 -13.47 11.53 7.57
N PRO A 62 -14.71 12.03 7.36
CA PRO A 62 -15.06 12.77 6.14
C PRO A 62 -14.20 14.03 5.93
N GLU A 63 -13.72 14.62 7.03
CA GLU A 63 -12.78 15.74 7.01
C GLU A 63 -11.34 15.28 6.72
N TRP A 64 -10.63 16.11 5.96
CA TRP A 64 -9.22 15.91 5.66
C TRP A 64 -8.35 16.00 6.91
N LYS A 65 -7.55 14.96 7.14
CA LYS A 65 -6.54 14.90 8.20
C LYS A 65 -5.16 14.69 7.61
N ASN A 66 -4.14 15.27 8.23
CA ASN A 66 -2.76 15.11 7.78
C ASN A 66 -2.09 13.92 8.46
N LEU A 67 -1.27 13.20 7.69
CA LEU A 67 -0.31 12.21 8.17
C LEU A 67 1.07 12.70 7.76
N THR A 68 1.95 12.96 8.74
CA THR A 68 3.33 13.34 8.48
C THR A 68 4.26 12.31 9.08
N ASP A 69 5.25 11.90 8.29
CA ASP A 69 6.32 11.02 8.75
C ASP A 69 7.68 11.56 8.29
N SER A 70 8.71 11.31 9.09
CA SER A 70 10.10 11.66 8.80
C SER A 70 10.98 10.49 9.20
N ILE A 71 11.65 9.91 8.21
CA ILE A 71 12.41 8.67 8.35
C ILE A 71 13.77 8.80 7.67
N GLY A 72 14.78 8.16 8.25
CA GLY A 72 16.17 8.26 7.81
C GLY A 72 16.97 9.23 8.66
N ASP A 73 18.21 9.45 8.26
CA ASP A 73 19.17 10.24 9.01
C ASP A 73 19.64 11.41 8.14
N LYS A 74 19.62 12.62 8.68
CA LYS A 74 20.03 13.84 7.99
C LYS A 74 21.56 13.91 7.81
N ASP A 75 22.30 13.17 8.62
CA ASP A 75 23.76 13.20 8.63
C ASP A 75 24.34 12.02 7.83
N SER A 76 23.47 11.13 7.33
CA SER A 76 23.85 9.94 6.56
C SER A 76 23.70 10.17 5.06
N PHE A 77 24.83 10.41 4.39
CA PHE A 77 24.91 10.51 2.93
C PHE A 77 25.16 9.16 2.23
N SER A 78 25.49 8.13 2.99
CA SER A 78 25.70 6.77 2.48
C SER A 78 24.40 5.97 2.52
N THR A 79 24.21 5.10 1.55
CA THR A 79 23.09 4.15 1.56
C THR A 79 23.38 3.01 2.53
N ARG A 80 22.45 2.77 3.46
CA ARG A 80 22.40 1.59 4.30
C ARG A 80 22.00 0.36 3.46
N VAL A 81 22.43 -0.81 3.91
CA VAL A 81 22.03 -2.10 3.33
C VAL A 81 20.54 -2.33 3.57
N ASP A 82 20.11 -2.08 4.80
CA ASP A 82 18.73 -2.25 5.23
C ASP A 82 17.90 -0.97 5.11
N PHE A 83 16.61 -1.17 4.86
CA PHE A 83 15.63 -0.10 4.91
C PHE A 83 15.09 0.05 6.33
N SER A 84 15.17 1.27 6.86
CA SER A 84 14.26 1.70 7.89
C SER A 84 12.87 1.84 7.27
N THR A 85 11.84 1.34 7.93
CA THR A 85 10.45 1.52 7.48
C THR A 85 9.60 2.10 8.59
N CYS A 86 8.49 2.77 8.31
CA CYS A 86 7.44 3.00 9.30
C CYS A 86 6.11 2.58 8.69
N ASN A 87 5.33 1.80 9.46
CA ASN A 87 4.10 1.19 8.98
C ASN A 87 2.90 1.88 9.63
N TYR A 88 2.08 2.55 8.83
CA TYR A 88 0.84 3.17 9.28
C TYR A 88 -0.36 2.49 8.66
N TRP A 89 -1.47 2.46 9.39
CA TRP A 89 -2.77 2.07 8.85
C TRP A 89 -3.72 3.23 8.94
N ILE A 90 -4.30 3.61 7.79
CA ILE A 90 -5.47 4.48 7.76
C ILE A 90 -6.69 3.58 7.69
N GLN A 91 -7.62 3.75 8.61
CA GLN A 91 -8.80 2.90 8.68
C GLN A 91 -10.02 3.72 9.09
N VAL A 92 -11.20 3.41 8.55
CA VAL A 92 -12.44 4.08 8.96
C VAL A 92 -12.91 3.51 10.30
N SER A 93 -13.41 4.34 11.21
CA SER A 93 -14.16 3.87 12.38
C SER A 93 -15.64 4.16 12.17
N ILE A 94 -16.49 3.16 12.37
CA ILE A 94 -17.92 3.45 12.54
C ILE A 94 -18.11 3.83 14.01
N PRO A 95 -18.86 4.90 14.31
CA PRO A 95 -19.49 4.97 15.61
C PRO A 95 -20.45 3.77 15.71
N PHE A 96 -20.24 2.93 16.72
CA PHE A 96 -21.20 1.89 17.07
C PHE A 96 -22.46 2.60 17.59
N THR A 97 -23.38 2.97 16.70
CA THR A 97 -24.74 3.26 17.12
C THR A 97 -25.35 1.91 17.46
N ILE A 98 -25.51 1.65 18.76
CA ILE A 98 -26.50 0.67 19.23
C ILE A 98 -27.84 1.20 18.70
N GLY A 99 -28.25 0.73 17.52
CA GLY A 99 -29.58 1.01 17.03
C GLY A 99 -30.58 0.35 17.98
N PRO A 100 -31.68 1.01 18.33
CA PRO A 100 -32.75 0.36 19.07
C PRO A 100 -33.43 -0.63 18.12
N HIS A 101 -32.93 -1.87 18.06
CA HIS A 101 -33.76 -2.98 17.62
C HIS A 101 -34.68 -3.38 18.79
N CYS A 102 -35.72 -2.58 18.99
CA CYS A 102 -36.89 -2.98 19.78
C CYS A 102 -38.13 -2.79 18.91
N GLY A 103 -38.32 -3.71 17.96
CA GLY A 103 -39.65 -4.09 17.52
C GLY A 103 -40.16 -5.17 18.46
N GLU A 104 -41.14 -4.79 19.29
CA GLU A 104 -42.12 -5.62 19.99
C GLU A 104 -41.73 -6.76 20.96
N LEU A 105 -42.35 -6.61 22.14
CA LEU A 105 -42.72 -7.57 23.19
C LEU A 105 -41.70 -8.02 24.26
N SER A 106 -42.01 -7.50 25.44
CA SER A 106 -41.92 -8.07 26.78
C SER A 106 -40.64 -7.85 27.59
N CYS A 107 -40.86 -7.06 28.63
CA CYS A 107 -40.00 -6.76 29.75
C CYS A 107 -39.64 -8.06 30.48
N GLY A 108 -38.36 -8.41 30.50
CA GLY A 108 -37.78 -9.41 31.38
C GLY A 108 -36.62 -8.77 32.15
N HIS A 109 -36.85 -8.46 33.42
CA HIS A 109 -35.84 -7.98 34.36
C HIS A 109 -34.74 -9.03 34.50
N SER A 110 -33.57 -8.78 33.92
CA SER A 110 -32.33 -9.42 34.35
C SER A 110 -31.27 -8.34 34.48
N THR A 111 -31.12 -7.85 35.70
CA THR A 111 -30.02 -7.00 36.16
C THR A 111 -28.73 -7.81 36.15
N GLN A 112 -28.22 -8.06 34.94
CA GLN A 112 -26.83 -8.38 34.72
C GLN A 112 -26.46 -7.84 33.34
N PHE A 113 -26.50 -6.51 33.21
CA PHE A 113 -25.62 -5.82 32.26
C PHE A 113 -24.19 -6.10 32.71
N LYS A 114 -23.68 -7.28 32.34
CA LYS A 114 -22.26 -7.49 32.17
C LYS A 114 -21.88 -6.51 31.06
N PHE A 115 -21.47 -5.31 31.47
CA PHE A 115 -20.59 -4.46 30.69
C PHE A 115 -19.35 -5.31 30.40
N ILE A 116 -19.43 -6.16 29.39
CA ILE A 116 -18.21 -6.63 28.74
C ILE A 116 -17.69 -5.37 28.08
N ILE A 117 -16.73 -4.73 28.76
CA ILE A 117 -15.78 -3.81 28.14
C ILE A 117 -15.01 -4.66 27.14
N GLN A 118 -15.66 -5.03 26.04
CA GLN A 118 -14.97 -5.51 24.86
C GLN A 118 -14.36 -4.23 24.32
N LYS A 119 -13.05 -4.06 24.58
CA LYS A 119 -12.18 -3.09 23.94
C LYS A 119 -12.79 -2.72 22.57
N PRO A 120 -13.24 -1.48 22.31
CA PRO A 120 -13.96 -1.19 21.08
C PRO A 120 -12.95 -1.32 19.95
N GLU A 121 -12.89 -2.51 19.37
CA GLU A 121 -11.98 -2.79 18.30
C GLU A 121 -12.62 -2.20 17.06
N LYS A 122 -12.30 -0.92 16.89
CA LYS A 122 -12.01 -0.13 15.69
C LYS A 122 -11.95 -0.92 14.37
N TYR A 123 -12.98 -1.69 14.01
CA TYR A 123 -13.09 -2.33 12.72
C TYR A 123 -13.61 -1.33 11.69
N SER A 124 -12.97 -1.30 10.52
CA SER A 124 -13.46 -0.53 9.39
C SER A 124 -14.55 -1.33 8.70
N PRO A 125 -15.76 -0.80 8.48
CA PRO A 125 -16.84 -1.54 7.85
C PRO A 125 -16.44 -1.92 6.44
N ASN A 126 -16.99 -3.04 6.00
CA ASN A 126 -16.91 -3.39 4.60
C ASN A 126 -17.63 -2.32 3.75
N GLY A 127 -17.10 -2.02 2.56
CA GLY A 127 -17.64 -0.98 1.70
C GLY A 127 -17.31 0.46 2.14
N THR A 128 -16.36 0.68 3.06
CA THR A 128 -15.79 2.03 3.24
C THR A 128 -14.56 2.23 2.37
N GLU A 129 -14.45 3.45 1.84
CA GLU A 129 -13.33 3.85 0.99
C GLU A 129 -12.61 5.05 1.59
N ILE A 130 -11.31 5.10 1.36
CA ILE A 130 -10.40 6.10 1.89
C ILE A 130 -9.69 6.75 0.71
N GLU A 131 -9.70 8.08 0.70
CA GLU A 131 -8.86 8.87 -0.17
C GLU A 131 -7.59 9.25 0.56
N VAL A 132 -6.47 9.14 -0.13
CA VAL A 132 -5.15 9.57 0.32
C VAL A 132 -4.56 10.46 -0.76
N GLU A 133 -4.21 11.68 -0.39
CA GLU A 133 -3.56 12.65 -1.27
C GLU A 133 -2.15 12.95 -0.78
N ILE A 134 -1.22 13.00 -1.73
CA ILE A 134 0.16 13.36 -1.47
C ILE A 134 0.28 14.88 -1.44
N LEU A 135 0.58 15.45 -0.28
CA LEU A 135 0.79 16.88 -0.17
C LEU A 135 2.22 17.26 -0.53
N LYS A 136 3.21 16.58 0.08
CA LYS A 136 4.63 16.86 -0.12
C LYS A 136 5.48 15.63 0.17
N ILE A 137 6.55 15.46 -0.60
CA ILE A 137 7.64 14.54 -0.32
C ILE A 137 8.93 15.34 -0.39
N TYR A 138 9.68 15.36 0.71
CA TYR A 138 10.99 16.00 0.81
C TYR A 138 12.06 14.92 0.91
N ASN A 139 12.89 14.82 -0.11
CA ASN A 139 14.07 13.96 -0.14
C ASN A 139 15.04 14.47 -1.22
N GLN A 140 16.17 13.77 -1.39
CA GLN A 140 17.17 14.01 -2.43
C GLN A 140 17.12 12.94 -3.55
N TYR A 141 16.03 12.15 -3.62
CA TYR A 141 15.97 10.93 -4.42
C TYR A 141 14.70 10.92 -5.27
N ASP A 142 14.81 11.46 -6.49
CA ASP A 142 13.78 11.37 -7.53
C ASP A 142 14.27 10.43 -8.63
N THR A 143 14.02 9.14 -8.45
CA THR A 143 14.47 8.08 -9.36
C THR A 143 13.32 7.10 -9.58
N ASP A 144 13.23 6.58 -10.80
CA ASP A 144 12.17 5.64 -11.15
C ASP A 144 12.16 4.41 -10.22
N GLY A 145 10.95 3.97 -9.85
CA GLY A 145 10.74 2.88 -8.89
C GLY A 145 11.04 3.20 -7.42
N CYS A 146 11.58 4.39 -7.11
CA CYS A 146 11.91 4.85 -5.76
C CYS A 146 12.76 3.85 -4.93
N PRO A 147 13.93 3.43 -5.40
CA PRO A 147 14.73 2.38 -4.75
C PRO A 147 15.40 2.81 -3.45
N TYR A 148 15.52 4.11 -3.12
CA TYR A 148 16.29 4.59 -1.96
C TYR A 148 15.41 5.00 -0.78
N ALA A 149 14.36 5.76 -1.06
CA ALA A 149 13.44 6.23 -0.06
C ALA A 149 12.12 6.62 -0.73
N GLY A 150 11.04 6.62 0.04
CA GLY A 150 9.74 7.05 -0.43
C GLY A 150 8.61 6.55 0.45
N VAL A 151 7.40 6.63 -0.09
CA VAL A 151 6.19 6.09 0.51
C VAL A 151 5.56 5.08 -0.44
N GLU A 152 5.18 3.92 0.08
CA GLU A 152 4.33 2.93 -0.58
C GLU A 152 2.91 3.05 -0.02
N ILE A 153 1.92 3.29 -0.88
CA ILE A 153 0.51 3.45 -0.52
C ILE A 153 -0.28 2.30 -1.15
N LYS A 154 -0.83 1.41 -0.31
CA LYS A 154 -1.55 0.21 -0.76
C LYS A 154 -3.05 0.46 -0.81
N THR A 155 -3.52 0.96 -1.95
CA THR A 155 -4.94 1.19 -2.23
C THR A 155 -5.57 0.13 -3.14
N ASN A 156 -4.77 -0.82 -3.67
CA ASN A 156 -5.18 -1.82 -4.64
C ASN A 156 -6.27 -2.77 -4.12
N LYS A 157 -7.06 -3.37 -5.02
CA LYS A 157 -8.04 -4.42 -4.66
C LYS A 157 -7.35 -5.69 -4.15
N ASN A 158 -6.29 -6.14 -4.84
CA ASN A 158 -5.48 -7.26 -4.39
C ASN A 158 -4.35 -6.78 -3.49
N GLN A 159 -4.45 -7.08 -2.19
CA GLN A 159 -3.47 -6.67 -1.18
C GLN A 159 -2.14 -7.44 -1.25
N GLN A 160 -2.06 -8.53 -2.03
CA GLN A 160 -0.79 -9.23 -2.33
C GLN A 160 0.16 -8.37 -3.16
N LEU A 161 -0.38 -7.49 -4.01
CA LEU A 161 0.42 -6.65 -4.89
C LEU A 161 1.12 -5.55 -4.11
N THR A 162 2.32 -5.18 -4.53
CA THR A 162 3.00 -3.97 -4.05
C THR A 162 2.13 -2.75 -4.31
N GLY A 163 2.08 -1.83 -3.35
CA GLY A 163 1.36 -0.56 -3.50
C GLY A 163 2.06 0.40 -4.47
N TYR A 164 1.43 1.55 -4.70
CA TYR A 164 2.04 2.63 -5.48
C TYR A 164 3.16 3.28 -4.69
N ARG A 165 4.34 3.45 -5.30
CA ARG A 165 5.51 4.06 -4.66
C ARG A 165 5.76 5.46 -5.19
N PHE A 166 5.99 6.41 -4.27
CA PHE A 166 6.30 7.79 -4.58
C PHE A 166 7.50 8.28 -3.78
N CYS A 167 8.38 8.99 -4.48
CA CYS A 167 9.56 9.65 -3.92
C CYS A 167 9.79 11.02 -4.57
N SER A 168 9.17 11.28 -5.73
CA SER A 168 9.28 12.57 -6.41
C SER A 168 8.46 13.67 -5.72
N PRO A 169 8.96 14.91 -5.62
CA PRO A 169 8.15 16.07 -5.24
C PRO A 169 7.01 16.35 -6.26
N PHE A 170 7.13 15.88 -7.51
CA PHE A 170 6.10 16.00 -8.54
C PHE A 170 4.86 15.13 -8.28
N ALA A 171 4.93 14.20 -7.32
CA ALA A 171 3.77 13.43 -6.88
C ALA A 171 2.72 14.26 -6.12
N LYS A 172 3.02 15.53 -5.81
CA LYS A 172 2.10 16.44 -5.13
C LYS A 172 0.76 16.56 -5.88
N GLY A 173 -0.34 16.38 -5.15
CA GLY A 173 -1.70 16.47 -5.67
C GLY A 173 -2.21 15.18 -6.28
N ILE A 174 -1.40 14.11 -6.34
CA ILE A 174 -1.91 12.78 -6.68
C ILE A 174 -2.81 12.30 -5.53
N THR A 175 -4.04 11.94 -5.89
CA THR A 175 -5.04 11.38 -4.97
C THR A 175 -5.34 9.94 -5.37
N LEU A 176 -5.18 9.03 -4.41
CA LEU A 176 -5.48 7.61 -4.54
C LEU A 176 -6.73 7.27 -3.73
N ARG A 177 -7.59 6.44 -4.28
CA ARG A 177 -8.79 5.94 -3.60
C ARG A 177 -8.70 4.44 -3.38
N SER A 178 -8.95 4.01 -2.15
CA SER A 178 -8.87 2.61 -1.76
C SER A 178 -10.00 1.77 -2.34
N TYR A 179 -9.74 0.47 -2.48
CA TYR A 179 -10.76 -0.56 -2.69
C TYR A 179 -11.11 -1.31 -1.39
N THR A 180 -10.35 -1.04 -0.33
CA THR A 180 -10.48 -1.67 0.98
C THR A 180 -10.77 -0.61 2.03
N ASN A 181 -11.36 -1.09 3.13
CA ASN A 181 -11.68 -0.34 4.35
C ASN A 181 -10.44 0.07 5.17
N ARG A 182 -9.25 -0.41 4.79
CA ARG A 182 -7.96 -0.14 5.41
C ARG A 182 -6.90 0.11 4.33
N VAL A 183 -6.07 1.13 4.54
CA VAL A 183 -4.95 1.50 3.66
C VAL A 183 -3.64 1.43 4.43
N PRO A 184 -2.79 0.43 4.15
CA PRO A 184 -1.40 0.45 4.60
C PRO A 184 -0.61 1.56 3.90
N ILE A 185 0.07 2.37 4.71
CA ILE A 185 1.05 3.37 4.28
C ILE A 185 2.40 2.93 4.84
N ILE A 186 3.36 2.67 3.97
CA ILE A 186 4.70 2.23 4.36
C ILE A 186 5.68 3.28 3.87
N THR A 187 6.20 4.09 4.78
CA THR A 187 7.37 4.91 4.49
C THR A 187 8.61 4.06 4.64
N TYR A 188 9.59 4.30 3.77
CA TYR A 188 10.83 3.55 3.81
C TYR A 188 11.99 4.42 3.38
N ASN A 189 13.16 4.13 3.94
CA ASN A 189 14.36 4.89 3.70
C ASN A 189 15.60 4.06 4.03
N ARG A 190 16.57 4.05 3.13
CA ARG A 190 17.91 3.49 3.38
C ARG A 190 19.02 4.51 3.16
N ALA A 191 18.72 5.80 3.16
CA ALA A 191 19.68 6.85 2.78
C ALA A 191 19.45 8.12 3.63
N HIS A 192 19.60 9.29 3.02
CA HIS A 192 19.38 10.59 3.68
C HIS A 192 17.92 10.77 4.11
N LEU A 193 17.68 11.54 5.16
CA LEU A 193 16.36 11.89 5.70
C LEU A 193 15.32 12.16 4.60
N THR A 194 14.16 11.52 4.73
CA THR A 194 12.98 11.71 3.89
C THR A 194 11.79 12.08 4.74
N LYS A 195 11.07 13.14 4.36
CA LYS A 195 9.84 13.58 5.02
C LYS A 195 8.67 13.49 4.06
N VAL A 196 7.62 12.77 4.47
CA VAL A 196 6.40 12.54 3.68
C VAL A 196 5.24 13.21 4.40
N VAL A 197 4.45 13.99 3.66
CA VAL A 197 3.23 14.65 4.14
C VAL A 197 2.09 14.21 3.24
N LEU A 198 1.14 13.48 3.81
CA LEU A 198 -0.09 13.06 3.17
C LEU A 198 -1.27 13.73 3.86
N ARG A 199 -2.41 13.81 3.16
CA ARG A 199 -3.70 13.97 3.80
C ARG A 199 -4.63 12.85 3.43
N TYR A 200 -5.55 12.50 4.31
CA TYR A 200 -6.49 11.42 4.12
C TYR A 200 -7.88 11.76 4.64
N ARG A 201 -8.89 11.11 4.08
CA ARG A 201 -10.27 11.17 4.54
C ARG A 201 -11.03 9.90 4.15
N SER A 202 -12.13 9.61 4.84
CA SER A 202 -13.11 8.64 4.38
C SER A 202 -14.01 9.26 3.34
N VAL A 203 -14.39 8.49 2.33
CA VAL A 203 -15.34 8.93 1.29
C VAL A 203 -16.49 7.95 1.16
N ASP A 204 -17.64 8.48 0.75
CA ASP A 204 -18.80 7.68 0.40
C ASP A 204 -18.52 6.93 -0.92
N PRO A 205 -18.76 5.60 -0.98
CA PRO A 205 -18.58 4.80 -2.19
C PRO A 205 -19.30 5.34 -3.42
N SER A 206 -20.41 6.05 -3.24
CA SER A 206 -21.20 6.66 -4.33
C SER A 206 -20.49 7.82 -5.03
N GLN A 207 -19.51 8.47 -4.39
CA GLN A 207 -18.74 9.54 -5.02
C GLN A 207 -17.89 9.00 -6.17
N PRO A 208 -17.65 9.77 -7.25
CA PRO A 208 -16.81 9.33 -8.36
C PRO A 208 -15.35 9.10 -7.90
N ARG A 209 -14.69 8.05 -8.41
CA ARG A 209 -13.27 7.83 -8.14
C ARG A 209 -12.45 8.92 -8.84
N PRO A 210 -11.34 9.38 -8.23
CA PRO A 210 -10.43 10.31 -8.89
C PRO A 210 -9.92 9.68 -10.19
N THR A 211 -10.26 10.29 -11.33
CA THR A 211 -9.70 9.90 -12.62
C THR A 211 -8.28 10.41 -12.71
N TYR A 212 -7.39 9.61 -13.31
CA TYR A 212 -5.97 9.97 -13.55
C TYR A 212 -5.77 11.35 -14.23
N GLN A 213 -6.80 11.92 -14.85
CA GLN A 213 -6.78 13.20 -15.56
C GLN A 213 -6.65 14.45 -14.66
N THR A 214 -6.81 14.34 -13.34
CA THR A 214 -6.59 15.48 -12.42
C THR A 214 -5.11 15.65 -12.04
N VAL A 215 -4.25 14.71 -12.42
CA VAL A 215 -2.80 14.84 -12.27
C VAL A 215 -2.31 15.73 -13.42
N LYS A 216 -1.86 16.95 -13.10
CA LYS A 216 -1.13 17.77 -14.09
C LYS A 216 -0.03 16.90 -14.71
N PRO A 217 0.09 16.84 -16.04
CA PRO A 217 1.13 16.03 -16.67
C PRO A 217 2.48 16.36 -16.03
N PHE A 218 3.24 15.32 -15.66
CA PHE A 218 4.63 15.46 -15.25
C PHE A 218 5.31 16.41 -16.25
N PRO A 219 6.00 17.47 -15.81
CA PRO A 219 6.73 18.31 -16.74
C PRO A 219 7.72 17.39 -17.47
N THR A 220 7.47 17.17 -18.75
CA THR A 220 8.43 16.50 -19.61
C THR A 220 9.56 17.49 -19.76
N THR A 221 10.64 17.30 -19.01
CA THR A 221 11.89 17.98 -19.31
C THR A 221 12.33 17.48 -20.66
N THR A 222 11.99 18.22 -21.72
CA THR A 222 12.60 18.05 -23.02
C THR A 222 14.08 18.32 -22.81
N VAL A 223 14.88 17.26 -22.74
CA VAL A 223 16.32 17.39 -22.87
C VAL A 223 16.55 17.97 -24.26
N ALA A 224 16.83 19.27 -24.32
CA ALA A 224 17.25 19.93 -25.54
C ALA A 224 18.48 19.18 -26.04
N THR A 225 18.29 18.38 -27.08
CA THR A 225 19.39 17.71 -27.75
C THR A 225 20.09 18.79 -28.56
N THR A 226 21.14 19.36 -27.99
CA THR A 226 22.03 20.26 -28.72
C THR A 226 22.54 19.51 -29.96
N PRO A 227 22.39 20.05 -31.17
CA PRO A 227 22.95 19.42 -32.36
C PRO A 227 24.48 19.41 -32.21
N THR A 228 25.04 18.22 -32.00
CA THR A 228 26.48 18.01 -32.03
C THR A 228 26.89 17.92 -33.48
N THR A 229 27.62 18.93 -33.97
CA THR A 229 28.28 18.86 -35.27
C THR A 229 29.41 17.84 -35.17
N THR A 230 29.15 16.60 -35.57
CA THR A 230 30.18 15.56 -35.69
C THR A 230 30.53 15.40 -37.16
N THR A 231 31.72 15.89 -37.52
CA THR A 231 32.40 15.65 -38.78
C THR A 231 32.46 14.15 -39.05
N SER A 232 31.93 13.76 -40.22
CA SER A 232 31.90 12.39 -40.70
C SER A 232 33.30 11.89 -41.02
N THR A 233 33.83 10.99 -40.20
CA THR A 233 34.81 9.98 -40.64
C THR A 233 34.14 8.63 -40.64
N SER A 234 34.07 8.06 -41.83
CA SER A 234 33.50 6.77 -42.21
C SER A 234 34.07 5.60 -41.39
N ALA A 235 33.20 4.92 -40.64
CA ALA A 235 33.37 3.50 -40.32
C ALA A 235 31.98 2.86 -40.26
N ILE A 236 31.71 1.99 -41.25
CA ILE A 236 30.48 1.21 -41.39
C ILE A 236 30.51 0.13 -40.31
N MET A 237 29.51 0.13 -39.42
CA MET A 237 29.06 -1.08 -38.73
C MET A 237 27.53 -1.13 -38.72
N ASP A 238 27.00 -1.97 -39.62
CA ASP A 238 25.61 -2.36 -39.71
C ASP A 238 25.16 -3.11 -38.45
N PHE A 239 24.33 -2.48 -37.62
CA PHE A 239 23.50 -3.19 -36.64
C PHE A 239 22.07 -3.28 -37.16
N ARG A 240 21.77 -4.42 -37.80
CA ARG A 240 20.43 -4.83 -38.21
C ARG A 240 19.45 -4.71 -37.03
N LYS A 241 18.42 -3.87 -37.23
CA LYS A 241 17.19 -3.87 -36.43
C LYS A 241 16.54 -5.27 -36.49
N SER A 242 16.62 -6.05 -35.41
CA SER A 242 15.62 -7.10 -35.14
C SER A 242 14.76 -6.66 -33.97
N GLY A 243 13.68 -5.91 -34.26
CA GLY A 243 12.63 -5.64 -33.29
C GLY A 243 11.81 -6.91 -33.06
N ARG A 244 11.98 -7.57 -31.90
CA ARG A 244 11.03 -8.59 -31.45
C ARG A 244 9.94 -7.89 -30.65
N ARG A 245 8.78 -7.71 -31.28
CA ARG A 245 7.52 -7.43 -30.60
C ARG A 245 7.12 -8.70 -29.83
N CYS A 246 6.75 -8.57 -28.56
CA CYS A 246 6.02 -9.63 -27.87
C CYS A 246 4.67 -9.78 -28.57
N VAL A 247 4.36 -10.98 -29.04
CA VAL A 247 3.08 -11.31 -29.66
C VAL A 247 2.40 -12.31 -28.74
N ASP A 248 1.19 -12.00 -28.27
CA ASP A 248 0.39 -12.94 -27.50
C ASP A 248 -0.02 -14.10 -28.41
N GLN A 249 0.24 -15.34 -27.97
CA GLN A 249 -0.19 -16.53 -28.70
C GLN A 249 -1.68 -16.81 -28.47
N PRO A 250 -2.47 -17.04 -29.52
CA PRO A 250 -3.83 -17.55 -29.37
C PRO A 250 -3.82 -19.03 -28.96
N LYS A 251 -4.88 -19.40 -28.22
CA LYS A 251 -5.11 -20.65 -27.51
C LYS A 251 -4.91 -21.93 -28.32
#